data_AF-A0A8S9WFY7-F1
#
_entry.id   AF-A0A8S9WFY7-F1
#
_cell.length_a   1.000
_cell.length_b   1.000
_cell.length_c   1.000
_cell.angle_alpha   90.00
_cell.angle_beta   90.00
_cell.angle_gamma   90.00
#
_symmetry.space_group_name_H-M   'P 1'
#
loop_
_entity.id
_entity.type
_entity.pdbx_description
1 polymer ?
#
loop_
_entity_poly.entity_id
_entity_poly.type
_entity_poly.pdbx_seq_one_letter_code
_entity_poly.pdbx_strand_id
1 'polypeptide(L)'
;MDGNMAMDKRELITKFFELDAADESAVKAWSFFIDLQRAASEETAGRLSRRDRDNVQRIFNRYMNKNKLIMLSEDNGLKAHELAITKAGVGEEEKLKIVHSFDVWLLADFEDVCSILVADEPNEADGFPEVILKFLTDSGVHKWLKERLIEKNKDAGERLLKAILEDNPAELTAHSLLVDFYERESMFFEAEVEFRRMLDTTNDKLVWANYGYFLELQGRYEDAFVALQNVMKICERAGEDVADDFLEEVTRNISRMERMKGLAGEDARAVRDYQEAMRLLGDINVFAEKNMDTEITKARAEYLKEKDQAELKYEDSYEFMNWFLFQRELPTGKVPGIVYAEEKGLSDTTIERLKGLGNPVESFFEIVAVDNATFKLVVKDMATDKEYELVEAYSSVAVGQTFSRYIYPWSDFYFTAGTLMRHTDDYSETLKRLIEEAKTGKILKDAKEKLKATHDAFNTYFEIEVPTFKSKAKCEKAFNKFYEWMLFEYASEEDGKTFAEIHEETNGQKLKPDKVNLPDTFTGVNDIALLCDPEYGIAAVRYYTLLKSVFETGAVDELKAMVENPKELLIGEESFVVRGFVHGNERTAVKVFNEVFEAGLDINASEAEIMAFWETVGEPQSINASRGVN
;
A
#
# COMPACT_ATOMS: atom_id res chain seq x y z
N MET A 1 6.42 -32.87 54.53
CA MET A 1 6.16 -33.28 53.13
C MET A 1 4.72 -32.90 52.87
N ASP A 2 4.49 -31.60 52.73
CA ASP A 2 3.21 -31.10 52.25
C ASP A 2 3.28 -31.25 50.73
N GLY A 3 2.43 -32.11 50.20
CA GLY A 3 2.35 -32.36 48.78
C GLY A 3 1.87 -31.08 48.09
N ASN A 4 2.64 -30.65 47.09
CA ASN A 4 2.26 -29.61 46.15
C ASN A 4 0.84 -29.88 45.66
N MET A 5 -0.12 -29.04 46.02
CA MET A 5 -1.49 -29.16 45.53
C MET A 5 -1.58 -28.34 44.26
N ALA A 6 -1.85 -29.00 43.14
CA ALA A 6 -2.21 -28.34 41.89
C ALA A 6 -3.27 -27.24 42.14
N MET A 7 -2.99 -26.03 41.65
CA MET A 7 -3.85 -24.86 41.85
C MET A 7 -5.24 -25.11 41.24
N ASP A 8 -6.30 -24.79 41.99
CA ASP A 8 -7.67 -24.94 41.50
C ASP A 8 -7.93 -23.99 40.32
N LYS A 9 -8.68 -24.45 39.31
CA LYS A 9 -8.97 -23.67 38.10
C LYS A 9 -9.61 -22.31 38.39
N ARG A 10 -10.47 -22.22 39.42
CA ARG A 10 -11.07 -20.94 39.82
C ARG A 10 -10.01 -19.99 40.37
N GLU A 11 -9.09 -20.50 41.18
CA GLU A 11 -7.97 -19.73 41.73
C GLU A 11 -7.05 -19.24 40.60
N LEU A 12 -6.69 -20.11 39.67
CA LEU A 12 -5.88 -19.77 38.50
C LEU A 12 -6.52 -18.65 37.67
N ILE A 13 -7.79 -18.77 37.28
CA ILE A 13 -8.49 -17.74 36.49
C ILE A 13 -8.52 -16.41 37.25
N THR A 14 -8.77 -16.46 38.56
CA THR A 14 -8.84 -15.26 39.40
C THR A 14 -7.48 -14.56 39.46
N LYS A 15 -6.39 -15.30 39.70
CA LYS A 15 -5.03 -14.75 39.73
C LYS A 15 -4.57 -14.26 38.35
N PHE A 16 -4.74 -15.07 37.32
CA PHE A 16 -4.25 -14.79 35.96
C PHE A 16 -5.00 -13.63 35.29
N PHE A 17 -6.32 -13.52 35.47
CA PHE A 17 -7.08 -12.38 34.99
C PHE A 17 -7.18 -11.24 36.00
N GLU A 18 -6.59 -11.38 37.20
CA GLU A 18 -6.68 -10.41 38.31
C GLU A 18 -8.13 -9.97 38.57
N LEU A 19 -9.04 -10.95 38.61
CA LEU A 19 -10.45 -10.73 38.87
C LEU A 19 -10.68 -10.51 40.37
N ASP A 20 -11.73 -9.76 40.71
CA ASP A 20 -12.21 -9.73 42.09
C ASP A 20 -12.79 -11.11 42.45
N ALA A 21 -12.13 -11.80 43.39
CA ALA A 21 -12.57 -13.12 43.87
C ALA A 21 -13.99 -13.10 44.45
N ALA A 22 -14.48 -11.93 44.89
CA ALA A 22 -15.84 -11.73 45.38
C ALA A 22 -16.91 -11.76 44.27
N ASP A 23 -16.55 -11.48 43.00
CA ASP A 23 -17.47 -11.63 41.88
C ASP A 23 -17.45 -13.06 41.33
N GLU A 24 -18.05 -13.97 42.08
CA GLU A 24 -18.15 -15.38 41.69
C GLU A 24 -18.84 -15.58 40.34
N SER A 25 -19.74 -14.66 39.97
CA SER A 25 -20.51 -14.75 38.73
C SER A 25 -19.66 -14.44 37.51
N ALA A 26 -18.81 -13.41 37.58
CA ALA A 26 -17.87 -13.07 36.54
C ALA A 26 -16.77 -14.13 36.39
N VAL A 27 -16.15 -14.59 37.49
CA VAL A 27 -15.12 -15.64 37.46
C VAL A 27 -15.64 -16.92 36.81
N LYS A 28 -16.86 -17.33 37.15
CA LYS A 28 -17.48 -18.52 36.58
C LYS A 28 -17.90 -18.34 35.11
N ALA A 29 -18.29 -17.13 34.71
CA ALA A 29 -18.54 -16.83 33.30
C ALA A 29 -17.25 -16.93 32.47
N TRP A 30 -16.14 -16.38 32.96
CA TRP A 30 -14.83 -16.54 32.33
C TRP A 30 -14.40 -18.00 32.23
N SER A 31 -14.60 -18.81 33.27
CA SER A 31 -14.33 -20.25 33.20
C SER A 31 -15.10 -20.94 32.08
N PHE A 32 -16.41 -20.64 31.92
CA PHE A 32 -17.19 -21.23 30.82
C PHE A 32 -16.77 -20.70 29.45
N PHE A 33 -16.32 -19.46 29.36
CA PHE A 33 -15.80 -18.92 28.12
C PHE A 33 -14.46 -19.56 27.72
N ILE A 34 -13.57 -19.79 28.67
CA ILE A 34 -12.31 -20.53 28.46
C ILE A 34 -12.61 -21.95 27.98
N ASP A 35 -13.57 -22.65 28.60
CA ASP A 35 -14.00 -23.99 28.17
C ASP A 35 -14.54 -23.99 26.73
N LEU A 36 -15.26 -22.93 26.36
CA LEU A 36 -15.75 -22.76 25.00
C LEU A 36 -14.61 -22.55 24.00
N GLN A 37 -13.61 -21.73 24.34
CA GLN A 37 -12.42 -21.53 23.48
C GLN A 37 -11.62 -22.82 23.32
N ARG A 38 -11.40 -23.57 24.41
CA ARG A 38 -10.77 -24.89 24.38
C ARG A 38 -11.52 -25.86 23.46
N ALA A 39 -12.85 -25.93 23.59
CA ALA A 39 -13.67 -26.78 22.74
C ALA A 39 -13.61 -26.38 21.25
N ALA A 40 -13.48 -25.08 20.94
CA ALA A 40 -13.27 -24.61 19.57
C ALA A 40 -11.89 -25.00 19.02
N SER A 41 -10.84 -24.87 19.81
CA SER A 41 -9.47 -25.32 19.47
C SER A 41 -9.43 -26.83 19.22
N GLU A 42 -10.08 -27.64 20.08
CA GLU A 42 -10.17 -29.08 19.93
C GLU A 42 -11.01 -29.54 18.73
N GLU A 43 -12.07 -28.81 18.37
CA GLU A 43 -12.85 -29.04 17.14
C GLU A 43 -11.97 -28.83 15.90
N THR A 44 -11.26 -27.71 15.83
CA THR A 44 -10.34 -27.40 14.73
C THR A 44 -9.24 -28.45 14.60
N ALA A 45 -8.73 -28.95 15.74
CA ALA A 45 -7.74 -30.03 15.77
C ALA A 45 -8.33 -31.42 15.48
N GLY A 46 -9.64 -31.54 15.26
CA GLY A 46 -10.33 -32.82 14.99
C GLY A 46 -10.43 -33.75 16.21
N ARG A 47 -10.15 -33.26 17.42
CA ARG A 47 -10.21 -34.02 18.68
C ARG A 47 -11.60 -34.03 19.32
N LEU A 48 -12.44 -33.07 18.95
CA LEU A 48 -13.79 -32.89 19.48
C LEU A 48 -14.79 -32.66 18.34
N SER A 49 -16.04 -33.10 18.50
CA SER A 49 -17.06 -32.94 17.46
C SER A 49 -17.73 -31.56 17.53
N ARG A 50 -18.17 -31.02 16.38
CA ARG A 50 -18.97 -29.78 16.33
C ARG A 50 -20.16 -29.78 17.30
N ARG A 51 -20.79 -30.94 17.48
CA ARG A 51 -21.92 -31.12 18.41
C ARG A 51 -21.51 -30.91 19.86
N ASP A 52 -20.32 -31.37 20.25
CA ASP A 52 -19.81 -31.22 21.60
C ASP A 52 -19.45 -29.75 21.88
N ARG A 53 -18.84 -29.06 20.91
CA ARG A 53 -18.55 -27.61 21.04
C ARG A 53 -19.84 -26.81 21.16
N ASP A 54 -20.86 -27.14 20.36
CA ASP A 54 -22.19 -26.53 20.46
C ASP A 54 -22.85 -26.78 21.83
N ASN A 55 -22.59 -27.92 22.48
CA ASN A 55 -23.08 -28.19 23.83
C ASN A 55 -22.40 -27.28 24.86
N VAL A 56 -21.09 -27.07 24.77
CA VAL A 56 -20.34 -26.14 25.63
C VAL A 56 -20.82 -24.70 25.42
N GLN A 57 -21.01 -24.28 24.17
CA GLN A 57 -21.59 -22.96 23.84
C GLN A 57 -22.96 -22.75 24.49
N ARG A 58 -23.83 -23.77 24.47
CA ARG A 58 -25.16 -23.67 25.12
C ARG A 58 -25.05 -23.52 26.63
N ILE A 59 -24.06 -24.16 27.28
CA ILE A 59 -23.81 -24.02 28.72
C ILE A 59 -23.38 -22.59 29.03
N PHE A 60 -22.41 -22.05 28.28
CA PHE A 60 -21.96 -20.67 28.42
C PHE A 60 -23.12 -19.68 28.23
N ASN A 61 -23.85 -19.75 27.10
CA ASN A 61 -24.97 -18.85 26.81
C ASN A 61 -26.07 -18.91 27.88
N ARG A 62 -26.40 -20.12 28.36
CA ARG A 62 -27.41 -20.30 29.42
C ARG A 62 -26.94 -19.66 30.72
N TYR A 63 -25.66 -19.77 31.05
CA TYR A 63 -25.09 -19.15 32.25
C TYR A 63 -25.10 -17.63 32.15
N MET A 64 -24.64 -17.06 31.04
CA MET A 64 -24.66 -15.61 30.77
C MET A 64 -26.08 -15.05 30.94
N ASN A 65 -27.07 -15.65 30.27
CA ASN A 65 -28.46 -15.23 30.34
C ASN A 65 -29.06 -15.35 31.75
N LYS A 66 -28.80 -16.46 32.45
CA LYS A 66 -29.33 -16.68 33.81
C LYS A 66 -28.81 -15.62 34.80
N ASN A 67 -27.57 -15.18 34.65
CA ASN A 67 -26.94 -14.21 35.54
C ASN A 67 -27.00 -12.78 35.01
N LYS A 68 -27.70 -12.53 33.90
CA LYS A 68 -27.79 -11.21 33.24
C LYS A 68 -26.42 -10.61 32.93
N LEU A 69 -25.48 -11.45 32.49
CA LEU A 69 -24.16 -11.03 32.07
C LEU A 69 -24.15 -10.78 30.56
N ILE A 70 -23.34 -9.81 30.13
CA ILE A 70 -23.04 -9.53 28.74
C ILE A 70 -21.52 -9.58 28.55
N MET A 71 -21.12 -10.00 27.35
CA MET A 71 -19.74 -9.95 26.92
C MET A 71 -19.56 -8.74 26.01
N LEU A 72 -18.55 -7.92 26.29
CA LEU A 72 -18.17 -6.76 25.51
C LEU A 72 -16.92 -7.06 24.69
N SER A 73 -16.87 -6.52 23.49
CA SER A 73 -15.74 -6.61 22.55
C SER A 73 -15.53 -5.29 21.81
N GLU A 74 -14.74 -5.30 20.73
CA GLU A 74 -14.55 -4.16 19.81
C GLU A 74 -15.88 -3.57 19.30
N ASP A 75 -16.89 -4.42 19.00
CA ASP A 75 -18.24 -4.00 18.61
C ASP A 75 -18.96 -3.16 19.69
N ASN A 76 -18.45 -3.19 20.91
CA ASN A 76 -18.96 -2.45 22.06
C ASN A 76 -18.04 -1.30 22.49
N GLY A 77 -17.03 -0.95 21.69
CA GLY A 77 -16.13 0.18 21.93
C GLY A 77 -14.87 -0.15 22.74
N LEU A 78 -14.55 -1.44 22.96
CA LEU A 78 -13.24 -1.85 23.47
C LEU A 78 -12.18 -1.79 22.36
N LYS A 79 -10.89 -1.80 22.71
CA LYS A 79 -9.82 -1.90 21.70
C LYS A 79 -9.81 -3.30 21.05
N ALA A 80 -9.09 -3.43 19.94
CA ALA A 80 -8.84 -4.74 19.32
C ALA A 80 -8.29 -5.73 20.37
N HIS A 81 -8.77 -6.97 20.31
CA HIS A 81 -8.41 -8.05 21.25
C HIS A 81 -8.78 -7.82 22.73
N GLU A 82 -9.47 -6.75 23.07
CA GLU A 82 -10.00 -6.54 24.43
C GLU A 82 -11.38 -7.17 24.59
N LEU A 83 -11.56 -7.87 25.70
CA LEU A 83 -12.81 -8.53 26.08
C LEU A 83 -13.16 -8.16 27.52
N ALA A 84 -14.45 -8.03 27.81
CA ALA A 84 -14.92 -7.88 29.18
C ALA A 84 -16.23 -8.64 29.39
N ILE A 85 -16.48 -9.07 30.63
CA ILE A 85 -17.76 -9.63 31.05
C ILE A 85 -18.30 -8.76 32.18
N THR A 86 -19.51 -8.24 32.02
CA THR A 86 -20.16 -7.36 33.00
C THR A 86 -21.66 -7.65 33.11
N LYS A 87 -22.33 -7.12 34.13
CA LYS A 87 -23.78 -7.22 34.29
C LYS A 87 -24.49 -6.26 33.33
N ALA A 88 -25.61 -6.70 32.77
CA ALA A 88 -26.45 -5.90 31.89
C ALA A 88 -27.03 -4.68 32.64
N GLY A 89 -26.79 -3.48 32.11
CA GLY A 89 -27.37 -2.23 32.61
C GLY A 89 -26.61 -1.54 33.75
N VAL A 90 -25.36 -1.95 34.03
CA VAL A 90 -24.46 -1.19 34.92
C VAL A 90 -23.95 0.05 34.17
N GLY A 91 -24.03 1.22 34.79
CA GLY A 91 -23.55 2.50 34.25
C GLY A 91 -22.02 2.65 34.31
N GLU A 92 -21.51 3.74 33.70
CA GLU A 92 -20.09 4.07 33.48
C GLU A 92 -19.19 4.10 34.74
N GLU A 93 -19.73 3.92 35.95
CA GLU A 93 -18.99 4.05 37.22
C GLU A 93 -18.35 2.75 37.75
N GLU A 94 -18.72 1.56 37.24
CA GLU A 94 -18.07 0.30 37.65
C GLU A 94 -16.80 0.05 36.82
N LYS A 95 -15.65 -0.10 37.49
CA LYS A 95 -14.35 -0.31 36.83
C LYS A 95 -14.35 -1.66 36.11
N LEU A 96 -14.62 -1.63 34.81
CA LEU A 96 -14.66 -2.80 33.94
C LEU A 96 -13.29 -3.51 33.95
N LYS A 97 -13.25 -4.80 34.28
CA LYS A 97 -12.03 -5.60 34.14
C LYS A 97 -11.91 -6.08 32.69
N ILE A 98 -11.00 -5.44 31.97
CA ILE A 98 -10.63 -5.80 30.60
C ILE A 98 -9.63 -6.96 30.64
N VAL A 99 -9.87 -7.95 29.79
CA VAL A 99 -9.02 -9.13 29.59
C VAL A 99 -8.66 -9.21 28.11
N HIS A 100 -7.39 -9.48 27.81
CA HIS A 100 -6.93 -9.64 26.43
C HIS A 100 -7.33 -11.02 25.89
N SER A 101 -7.79 -11.13 24.65
CA SER A 101 -8.24 -12.39 24.05
C SER A 101 -7.15 -13.46 24.02
N PHE A 102 -5.90 -13.06 23.80
CA PHE A 102 -4.73 -13.95 23.89
C PHE A 102 -4.49 -14.52 25.29
N ASP A 103 -4.86 -13.81 26.36
CA ASP A 103 -4.79 -14.34 27.72
C ASP A 103 -5.82 -15.46 27.92
N VAL A 104 -6.98 -15.35 27.27
CA VAL A 104 -7.99 -16.41 27.23
C VAL A 104 -7.45 -17.63 26.48
N TRP A 105 -6.75 -17.43 25.36
CA TRP A 105 -6.13 -18.52 24.60
C TRP A 105 -5.01 -19.21 25.39
N LEU A 106 -4.18 -18.44 26.09
CA LEU A 106 -3.17 -18.98 27.01
C LEU A 106 -3.82 -19.91 28.05
N LEU A 107 -4.89 -19.48 28.72
CA LEU A 107 -5.58 -20.34 29.69
C LEU A 107 -6.34 -21.52 29.03
N ALA A 108 -6.87 -21.33 27.83
CA ALA A 108 -7.61 -22.38 27.13
C ALA A 108 -6.69 -23.53 26.73
N ASP A 109 -5.53 -23.24 26.13
CA ASP A 109 -4.68 -24.28 25.54
C ASP A 109 -3.43 -24.60 26.37
N PHE A 110 -3.04 -23.72 27.31
CA PHE A 110 -1.81 -23.82 28.10
C PHE A 110 -2.05 -23.51 29.59
N GLU A 111 -3.08 -24.12 30.18
CA GLU A 111 -3.49 -23.93 31.58
C GLU A 111 -2.33 -24.13 32.57
N ASP A 112 -1.56 -25.21 32.41
CA ASP A 112 -0.43 -25.55 33.29
C ASP A 112 0.70 -24.50 33.20
N VAL A 113 0.95 -23.94 32.02
CA VAL A 113 1.93 -22.86 31.81
C VAL A 113 1.49 -21.59 32.54
N CYS A 114 0.20 -21.26 32.46
CA CYS A 114 -0.37 -20.11 33.18
C CYS A 114 -0.30 -20.30 34.70
N SER A 115 -0.46 -21.54 35.17
CA SER A 115 -0.32 -21.91 36.58
C SER A 115 1.08 -21.63 37.10
N ILE A 116 2.10 -22.04 36.36
CA ILE A 116 3.51 -21.77 36.69
C ILE A 116 3.79 -20.26 36.73
N LEU A 117 3.25 -19.47 35.77
CA LEU A 117 3.48 -18.02 35.72
C LEU A 117 2.97 -17.29 36.98
N VAL A 118 1.80 -17.67 37.49
CA VAL A 118 1.17 -16.97 38.64
C VAL A 118 1.53 -17.58 40.00
N ALA A 119 2.39 -18.60 40.02
CA ALA A 119 2.95 -19.13 41.25
C ALA A 119 3.85 -18.07 41.90
N ASP A 120 3.89 -18.07 43.24
CA ASP A 120 4.78 -17.16 43.98
C ASP A 120 6.25 -17.49 43.68
N GLU A 121 6.58 -18.79 43.64
CA GLU A 121 7.88 -19.35 43.28
C GLU A 121 7.70 -20.34 42.10
N PRO A 122 8.07 -19.97 40.86
CA PRO A 122 7.82 -20.81 39.69
C PRO A 122 8.50 -22.18 39.73
N ASN A 123 9.66 -22.28 40.37
CA ASN A 123 10.41 -23.53 40.53
C ASN A 123 9.76 -24.52 41.51
N GLU A 124 8.82 -24.06 42.33
CA GLU A 124 8.00 -24.89 43.20
C GLU A 124 6.65 -25.25 42.55
N ALA A 125 6.35 -24.76 41.35
CA ALA A 125 5.08 -25.04 40.68
C ALA A 125 5.04 -26.45 40.05
N ASP A 126 3.87 -27.09 40.06
CA ASP A 126 3.67 -28.40 39.43
C ASP A 126 3.98 -28.36 37.93
N GLY A 127 4.83 -29.29 37.48
CA GLY A 127 5.24 -29.40 36.08
C GLY A 127 6.38 -28.47 35.66
N PHE A 128 6.95 -27.68 36.58
CA PHE A 128 8.21 -26.97 36.32
C PHE A 128 9.41 -27.93 36.43
N PRO A 129 10.42 -27.83 35.54
CA PRO A 129 10.51 -26.92 34.38
C PRO A 129 9.92 -27.50 33.09
N GLU A 130 9.54 -28.78 33.05
CA GLU A 130 9.28 -29.51 31.80
C GLU A 130 8.14 -28.92 30.97
N VAL A 131 7.04 -28.51 31.62
CA VAL A 131 5.85 -27.97 30.94
C VAL A 131 6.17 -26.63 30.27
N ILE A 132 6.83 -25.71 30.99
CA ILE A 132 7.19 -24.41 30.44
C ILE A 132 8.27 -24.53 29.36
N LEU A 133 9.28 -25.39 29.55
CA LEU A 133 10.30 -25.65 28.52
C LEU A 133 9.67 -26.22 27.25
N LYS A 134 8.73 -27.15 27.37
CA LYS A 134 7.99 -27.67 26.21
C LYS A 134 7.23 -26.55 25.50
N PHE A 135 6.53 -25.68 26.22
CA PHE A 135 5.83 -24.54 25.62
C PHE A 135 6.78 -23.57 24.90
N LEU A 136 7.93 -23.25 25.50
CA LEU A 136 8.91 -22.33 24.92
C LEU A 136 9.59 -22.91 23.68
N THR A 137 9.89 -24.20 23.68
CA THR A 137 10.59 -24.89 22.57
C THR A 137 9.67 -25.39 21.46
N ASP A 138 8.35 -25.46 21.69
CA ASP A 138 7.39 -25.92 20.68
C ASP A 138 7.30 -24.94 19.49
N SER A 139 7.61 -25.42 18.29
CA SER A 139 7.55 -24.65 17.05
C SER A 139 6.12 -24.42 16.56
N GLY A 140 5.15 -25.20 17.04
CA GLY A 140 3.72 -24.99 16.81
C GLY A 140 3.13 -23.85 17.65
N VAL A 141 3.85 -23.40 18.69
CA VAL A 141 3.46 -22.23 19.48
C VAL A 141 4.11 -20.98 18.88
N HIS A 142 3.27 -20.06 18.40
CA HIS A 142 3.75 -18.81 17.81
C HIS A 142 4.57 -17.96 18.79
N LYS A 143 5.63 -17.31 18.30
CA LYS A 143 6.53 -16.47 19.09
C LYS A 143 5.80 -15.40 19.91
N TRP A 144 4.85 -14.70 19.30
CA TRP A 144 4.10 -13.62 19.96
C TRP A 144 3.28 -14.11 21.17
N LEU A 145 2.87 -15.38 21.20
CA LEU A 145 2.15 -15.94 22.34
C LEU A 145 3.09 -16.21 23.52
N LYS A 146 4.33 -16.63 23.23
CA LYS A 146 5.41 -16.76 24.21
C LYS A 146 5.76 -15.41 24.81
N GLU A 147 5.93 -14.40 23.95
CA GLU A 147 6.17 -13.02 24.38
C GLU A 147 4.99 -12.50 25.24
N ARG A 148 3.74 -12.73 24.83
CA ARG A 148 2.55 -12.32 25.58
C ARG A 148 2.50 -12.91 27.00
N LEU A 149 2.87 -14.19 27.16
CA LEU A 149 2.94 -14.82 28.47
C LEU A 149 3.86 -14.04 29.43
N ILE A 150 5.03 -13.64 28.94
CA ILE A 150 6.03 -12.89 29.71
C ILE A 150 5.58 -11.46 29.98
N GLU A 151 5.05 -10.78 28.97
CA GLU A 151 4.68 -9.36 29.06
C GLU A 151 3.40 -9.10 29.84
N LYS A 152 2.51 -10.09 29.93
CA LYS A 152 1.24 -9.97 30.67
C LYS A 152 1.47 -9.54 32.12
N ASN A 153 2.48 -10.13 32.76
CA ASN A 153 2.93 -9.75 34.09
C ASN A 153 4.45 -9.75 34.08
N LYS A 154 5.03 -8.57 33.83
CA LYS A 154 6.47 -8.37 33.59
C LYS A 154 7.34 -8.96 34.70
N ASP A 155 7.01 -8.67 35.96
CA ASP A 155 7.77 -9.16 37.12
C ASP A 155 7.70 -10.70 37.23
N ALA A 156 6.51 -11.28 37.05
CA ALA A 156 6.33 -12.72 37.10
C ALA A 156 6.98 -13.44 35.91
N GLY A 157 6.90 -12.85 34.71
CA GLY A 157 7.51 -13.35 33.50
C GLY A 157 9.04 -13.35 33.58
N GLU A 158 9.64 -12.24 34.03
CA GLU A 158 11.09 -12.15 34.25
C GLU A 158 11.56 -13.17 35.29
N ARG A 159 10.85 -13.30 36.42
CA ARG A 159 11.15 -14.30 37.46
C ARG A 159 11.05 -15.72 36.92
N LEU A 160 10.02 -16.03 36.12
CA LEU A 160 9.85 -17.34 35.48
C LEU A 160 11.05 -17.65 34.57
N LEU A 161 11.44 -16.73 33.70
CA LEU A 161 12.58 -16.95 32.80
C LEU A 161 13.89 -17.11 33.55
N LYS A 162 14.11 -16.33 34.62
CA LYS A 162 15.28 -16.49 35.50
C LYS A 162 15.30 -17.85 36.20
N ALA A 163 14.15 -18.32 36.72
CA ALA A 163 14.06 -19.65 37.32
C ALA A 163 14.39 -20.77 36.31
N ILE A 164 13.95 -20.63 35.05
CA ILE A 164 14.31 -21.56 33.97
C ILE A 164 15.83 -21.58 33.75
N LEU A 165 16.47 -20.41 33.76
CA LEU A 165 17.92 -20.29 33.54
C LEU A 165 18.75 -20.72 34.76
N GLU A 166 18.19 -20.70 35.96
CA GLU A 166 18.81 -21.30 37.14
C GLU A 166 18.85 -22.82 37.04
N ASP A 167 17.79 -23.44 36.51
CA ASP A 167 17.71 -24.89 36.28
C ASP A 167 18.49 -25.34 35.02
N ASN A 168 18.35 -24.59 33.93
CA ASN A 168 19.01 -24.83 32.65
C ASN A 168 19.70 -23.55 32.12
N PRO A 169 20.96 -23.29 32.54
CA PRO A 169 21.71 -22.08 32.15
C PRO A 169 22.03 -21.92 30.67
N ALA A 170 21.75 -22.92 29.83
CA ALA A 170 22.02 -22.89 28.39
C ALA A 170 20.73 -22.79 27.56
N GLU A 171 19.56 -22.58 28.18
CA GLU A 171 18.29 -22.50 27.47
C GLU A 171 18.18 -21.20 26.67
N LEU A 172 18.52 -21.28 25.38
CA LEU A 172 18.59 -20.13 24.46
C LEU A 172 17.25 -19.41 24.30
N THR A 173 16.13 -20.13 24.36
CA THR A 173 14.81 -19.52 24.22
C THR A 173 14.50 -18.60 25.39
N ALA A 174 14.84 -19.02 26.62
CA ALA A 174 14.62 -18.23 27.82
C ALA A 174 15.51 -16.98 27.84
N HIS A 175 16.79 -17.13 27.47
CA HIS A 175 17.68 -15.98 27.29
C HIS A 175 17.15 -14.99 26.24
N SER A 176 16.73 -15.49 25.08
CA SER A 176 16.24 -14.63 23.98
C SER A 176 14.98 -13.86 24.40
N LEU A 177 14.07 -14.50 25.15
CA LEU A 177 12.88 -13.82 25.68
C LEU A 177 13.21 -12.78 26.76
N LEU A 178 14.24 -13.01 27.59
CA LEU A 178 14.72 -11.99 28.54
C LEU A 178 15.35 -10.81 27.83
N VAL A 179 16.16 -11.05 26.79
CA VAL A 179 16.72 -9.98 25.95
C VAL A 179 15.59 -9.16 25.32
N ASP A 180 14.65 -9.81 24.63
CA ASP A 180 13.50 -9.14 24.01
C ASP A 180 12.71 -8.31 25.04
N PHE A 181 12.50 -8.86 26.23
CA PHE A 181 11.85 -8.17 27.35
C PHE A 181 12.63 -6.93 27.78
N TYR A 182 13.92 -7.06 28.07
CA TYR A 182 14.75 -5.96 28.52
C TYR A 182 14.90 -4.86 27.45
N GLU A 183 15.05 -5.21 26.18
CA GLU A 183 15.10 -4.24 25.09
C GLU A 183 13.81 -3.42 24.99
N ARG A 184 12.64 -4.06 25.12
CA ARG A 184 11.33 -3.38 25.12
C ARG A 184 11.15 -2.45 26.31
N GLU A 185 11.66 -2.84 27.48
CA GLU A 185 11.68 -1.99 28.67
C GLU A 185 12.82 -0.97 28.67
N SER A 186 13.61 -0.88 27.59
CA SER A 186 14.78 -0.01 27.48
C SER A 186 15.85 -0.26 28.56
N MET A 187 15.87 -1.47 29.12
CA MET A 187 16.85 -1.99 30.07
C MET A 187 18.07 -2.55 29.32
N PHE A 188 18.73 -1.69 28.52
CA PHE A 188 19.78 -2.14 27.59
C PHE A 188 21.01 -2.73 28.29
N PHE A 189 21.30 -2.31 29.52
CA PHE A 189 22.41 -2.89 30.29
C PHE A 189 22.14 -4.35 30.65
N GLU A 190 20.92 -4.65 31.12
CA GLU A 190 20.46 -6.00 31.45
C GLU A 190 20.39 -6.88 30.20
N ALA A 191 19.91 -6.35 29.07
CA ALA A 191 19.94 -7.03 27.79
C ALA A 191 21.37 -7.42 27.37
N GLU A 192 22.34 -6.50 27.49
CA GLU A 192 23.74 -6.79 27.18
C GLU A 192 24.35 -7.84 28.11
N VAL A 193 24.06 -7.78 29.41
CA VAL A 193 24.50 -8.79 30.38
C VAL A 193 23.96 -10.16 29.98
N GLU A 194 22.71 -10.23 29.52
CA GLU A 194 22.09 -11.49 29.12
C GLU A 194 22.67 -12.04 27.81
N PHE A 195 22.93 -11.19 26.82
CA PHE A 195 23.68 -11.59 25.62
C PHE A 195 25.05 -12.18 25.96
N ARG A 196 25.78 -11.56 26.89
CA ARG A 196 27.08 -12.08 27.34
C ARG A 196 26.95 -13.45 28.02
N ARG A 197 25.91 -13.66 28.83
CA ARG A 197 25.62 -14.97 29.42
C ARG A 197 25.35 -16.03 28.36
N MET A 198 24.58 -15.71 27.33
CA MET A 198 24.39 -16.62 26.19
C MET A 198 25.72 -16.95 25.52
N LEU A 199 26.56 -15.95 25.25
CA LEU A 199 27.85 -16.14 24.59
C LEU A 199 28.89 -16.88 25.45
N ASP A 200 28.72 -16.86 26.77
CA ASP A 200 29.54 -17.66 27.70
C ASP A 200 29.14 -19.15 27.69
N THR A 201 27.87 -19.46 27.36
CA THR A 201 27.34 -20.83 27.34
C THR A 201 27.25 -21.45 25.94
N THR A 202 27.19 -20.61 24.89
CA THR A 202 27.17 -21.04 23.49
C THR A 202 28.08 -20.20 22.60
N ASN A 203 28.61 -20.82 21.55
CA ASN A 203 29.31 -20.11 20.48
C ASN A 203 28.53 -20.22 19.17
N ASP A 204 27.25 -19.86 19.24
CA ASP A 204 26.28 -19.95 18.15
C ASP A 204 26.32 -18.69 17.26
N LYS A 205 26.22 -18.89 15.94
CA LYS A 205 26.32 -17.82 14.94
C LYS A 205 25.14 -16.83 15.00
N LEU A 206 23.94 -17.29 15.34
CA LEU A 206 22.74 -16.45 15.46
C LEU A 206 22.84 -15.58 16.72
N VAL A 207 23.36 -16.12 17.82
CA VAL A 207 23.56 -15.34 19.06
C VAL A 207 24.56 -14.21 18.83
N TRP A 208 25.69 -14.48 18.15
CA TRP A 208 26.65 -13.44 17.77
C TRP A 208 26.04 -12.39 16.82
N ALA A 209 25.21 -12.81 15.86
CA ALA A 209 24.53 -11.89 14.94
C ALA A 209 23.55 -10.98 15.67
N ASN A 210 22.70 -11.54 16.54
CA ASN A 210 21.75 -10.79 17.34
C ASN A 210 22.45 -9.82 18.30
N TYR A 211 23.55 -10.24 18.92
CA TYR A 211 24.35 -9.34 19.76
C TYR A 211 24.99 -8.21 18.95
N GLY A 212 25.47 -8.49 17.74
CA GLY A 212 25.96 -7.46 16.82
C GLY A 212 24.89 -6.44 16.45
N TYR A 213 23.67 -6.89 16.16
CA TYR A 213 22.53 -6.01 15.89
C TYR A 213 22.14 -5.16 17.11
N PHE A 214 22.10 -5.77 18.29
CA PHE A 214 21.89 -5.04 19.55
C PHE A 214 22.93 -3.94 19.75
N LEU A 215 24.22 -4.24 19.55
CA LEU A 215 25.30 -3.25 19.66
C LEU A 215 25.18 -2.13 18.62
N GLU A 216 24.76 -2.45 17.40
CA GLU A 216 24.47 -1.46 16.36
C GLU A 216 23.36 -0.51 16.80
N LEU A 217 22.27 -1.02 17.38
CA LEU A 217 21.17 -0.20 17.91
C LEU A 217 21.62 0.76 19.01
N GLN A 218 22.63 0.37 19.78
CA GLN A 218 23.24 1.24 20.80
C GLN A 218 24.29 2.21 20.23
N GLY A 219 24.48 2.25 18.90
CA GLY A 219 25.48 3.08 18.22
C GLY A 219 26.93 2.63 18.45
N ARG A 220 27.15 1.41 18.97
CA ARG A 220 28.47 0.84 19.25
C ARG A 220 29.02 0.10 18.04
N TYR A 221 29.21 0.83 16.95
CA TYR A 221 29.51 0.23 15.62
C TYR A 221 30.82 -0.56 15.57
N GLU A 222 31.84 -0.18 16.34
CA GLU A 222 33.10 -0.95 16.42
C GLU A 222 32.86 -2.31 17.08
N ASP A 223 32.12 -2.34 18.18
CA ASP A 223 31.79 -3.60 18.88
C ASP A 223 30.85 -4.46 18.03
N ALA A 224 29.87 -3.85 17.38
CA ALA A 224 28.96 -4.52 16.45
C ALA A 224 29.71 -5.16 15.28
N PHE A 225 30.67 -4.43 14.69
CA PHE A 225 31.55 -4.94 13.64
C PHE A 225 32.32 -6.18 14.11
N VAL A 226 32.92 -6.12 15.31
CA VAL A 226 33.66 -7.26 15.88
C VAL A 226 32.74 -8.47 16.14
N ALA A 227 31.53 -8.24 16.67
CA ALA A 227 30.55 -9.30 16.91
C ALA A 227 30.14 -9.99 15.60
N LEU A 228 29.82 -9.23 14.55
CA LEU A 228 29.46 -9.77 13.24
C LEU A 228 30.65 -10.49 12.57
N GLN A 229 31.88 -10.02 12.75
CA GLN A 229 33.07 -10.76 12.29
C GLN A 229 33.23 -12.14 12.97
N ASN A 230 32.76 -12.30 14.21
CA ASN A 230 32.77 -13.62 14.85
C ASN A 230 31.79 -14.58 14.19
N VAL A 231 30.65 -14.10 13.69
CA VAL A 231 29.71 -14.90 12.88
C VAL A 231 30.44 -15.48 11.68
N MET A 232 31.14 -14.65 10.90
CA MET A 232 31.91 -15.10 9.73
C MET A 232 32.97 -16.15 10.09
N LYS A 233 33.73 -15.94 11.18
CA LYS A 233 34.73 -16.91 11.65
C LYS A 233 34.11 -18.25 12.05
N ILE A 234 32.90 -18.26 12.61
CA ILE A 234 32.19 -19.48 12.98
C ILE A 234 31.77 -20.23 11.71
N CYS A 235 31.16 -19.53 10.76
CA CYS A 235 30.70 -20.11 9.49
C CYS A 235 31.87 -20.64 8.64
N GLU A 236 32.99 -19.92 8.56
CA GLU A 236 34.21 -20.39 7.88
C GLU A 236 34.73 -21.70 8.49
N ARG A 237 34.75 -21.82 9.83
CA ARG A 237 35.18 -23.06 10.51
C ARG A 237 34.22 -24.22 10.27
N ALA A 238 32.93 -23.93 10.14
CA ALA A 238 31.89 -24.91 9.83
C ALA A 238 31.89 -25.33 8.34
N GLY A 239 32.62 -24.62 7.47
CA GLY A 239 32.64 -24.86 6.04
C GLY A 239 31.34 -24.45 5.34
N GLU A 240 30.62 -23.48 5.90
CA GLU A 240 29.40 -22.93 5.30
C GLU A 240 29.74 -22.03 4.10
N ASP A 241 28.90 -22.06 3.07
CA ASP A 241 29.10 -21.30 1.83
C ASP A 241 28.59 -19.86 1.99
N VAL A 242 29.35 -18.89 1.50
CA VAL A 242 29.03 -17.45 1.55
C VAL A 242 27.76 -17.12 0.74
N ALA A 243 27.32 -18.02 -0.14
CA ALA A 243 26.06 -17.92 -0.88
C ALA A 243 24.78 -18.22 -0.05
N ASP A 244 24.89 -18.46 1.26
CA ASP A 244 23.74 -18.51 2.17
C ASP A 244 23.18 -17.09 2.39
N ASP A 245 21.87 -16.89 2.21
CA ASP A 245 21.16 -15.61 2.42
C ASP A 245 21.51 -14.97 3.77
N PHE A 246 21.69 -15.79 4.81
CA PHE A 246 22.11 -15.30 6.14
C PHE A 246 23.52 -14.69 6.11
N LEU A 247 24.47 -15.33 5.41
CA LEU A 247 25.86 -14.87 5.32
C LEU A 247 26.00 -13.66 4.40
N GLU A 248 25.20 -13.57 3.34
CA GLU A 248 25.10 -12.35 2.53
C GLU A 248 24.63 -11.17 3.38
N GLU A 249 23.60 -11.37 4.21
CA GLU A 249 23.08 -10.34 5.11
C GLU A 249 24.12 -9.91 6.16
N VAL A 250 24.81 -10.86 6.79
CA VAL A 250 25.89 -10.58 7.74
C VAL A 250 27.02 -9.81 7.06
N THR A 251 27.42 -10.19 5.85
CA THR A 251 28.47 -9.50 5.08
C THR A 251 28.08 -8.07 4.73
N ARG A 252 26.82 -7.85 4.34
CA ARG A 252 26.24 -6.52 4.11
C ARG A 252 26.30 -5.66 5.38
N ASN A 253 25.94 -6.25 6.52
CA ASN A 253 25.95 -5.57 7.82
C ASN A 253 27.38 -5.24 8.28
N ILE A 254 28.36 -6.15 8.10
CA ILE A 254 29.79 -5.87 8.35
C ILE A 254 30.26 -4.67 7.52
N SER A 255 29.95 -4.67 6.23
CA SER A 255 30.32 -3.57 5.32
C SER A 255 29.67 -2.25 5.72
N ARG A 256 28.41 -2.28 6.20
CA ARG A 256 27.73 -1.11 6.78
C ARG A 256 28.45 -0.63 8.04
N MET A 257 28.74 -1.52 9.00
CA MET A 257 29.39 -1.19 10.26
C MET A 257 30.80 -0.61 10.06
N GLU A 258 31.55 -1.14 9.08
CA GLU A 258 32.85 -0.61 8.71
C GLU A 258 32.80 0.84 8.20
N ARG A 259 31.74 1.23 7.50
CA ARG A 259 31.53 2.63 7.12
C ARG A 259 31.09 3.46 8.31
N MET A 260 30.14 2.96 9.10
CA MET A 260 29.61 3.66 10.29
C MET A 260 30.69 4.03 11.31
N LYS A 261 31.67 3.15 11.58
CA LYS A 261 32.79 3.45 12.50
C LYS A 261 33.66 4.63 12.05
N GLY A 262 33.68 4.92 10.75
CA GLY A 262 34.48 5.99 10.15
C GLY A 262 33.75 7.34 10.10
N LEU A 263 32.44 7.38 10.37
CA LEU A 263 31.64 8.60 10.30
C LEU A 263 31.87 9.52 11.49
N ALA A 264 31.86 10.82 11.23
CA ALA A 264 31.93 11.85 12.27
C ALA A 264 31.03 13.05 11.91
N GLY A 265 30.77 13.90 12.90
CA GLY A 265 30.08 15.18 12.68
C GLY A 265 28.63 15.02 12.20
N GLU A 266 28.26 15.77 11.17
CA GLU A 266 26.90 15.85 10.63
C GLU A 266 26.50 14.56 9.90
N ASP A 267 27.42 13.92 9.16
CA ASP A 267 27.11 12.67 8.45
C ASP A 267 26.80 11.55 9.45
N ALA A 268 27.56 11.43 10.53
CA ALA A 268 27.26 10.48 11.61
C ALA A 268 25.91 10.76 12.28
N ARG A 269 25.46 12.02 12.31
CA ARG A 269 24.13 12.38 12.84
C ARG A 269 23.03 11.97 11.87
N ALA A 270 23.14 12.35 10.61
CA ALA A 270 22.14 12.06 9.59
C ALA A 270 21.89 10.54 9.45
N VAL A 271 22.94 9.72 9.46
CA VAL A 271 22.77 8.26 9.37
C VAL A 271 22.14 7.67 10.63
N ARG A 272 22.43 8.21 11.82
CA ARG A 272 21.75 7.82 13.07
C ARG A 272 20.27 8.19 13.05
N ASP A 273 19.94 9.39 12.60
CA ASP A 273 18.57 9.85 12.45
C ASP A 273 17.80 8.98 11.44
N TYR A 274 18.46 8.52 10.36
CA TYR A 274 17.89 7.56 9.40
C TYR A 274 17.65 6.18 10.03
N GLN A 275 18.62 5.64 10.78
CA GLN A 275 18.44 4.37 11.48
C GLN A 275 17.30 4.44 12.51
N GLU A 276 17.21 5.55 13.25
CA GLU A 276 16.09 5.81 14.16
C GLU A 276 14.76 5.84 13.41
N ALA A 277 14.69 6.49 12.25
CA ALA A 277 13.51 6.52 11.39
C ALA A 277 13.08 5.10 11.00
N MET A 278 13.99 4.30 10.44
CA MET A 278 13.70 2.95 9.97
C MET A 278 13.23 2.03 11.11
N ARG A 279 13.84 2.13 12.29
CA ARG A 279 13.40 1.39 13.48
C ARG A 279 11.99 1.82 13.88
N LEU A 280 11.75 3.12 13.99
CA LEU A 280 10.45 3.66 14.40
C LEU A 280 9.34 3.26 13.42
N LEU A 281 9.61 3.27 12.11
CA LEU A 281 8.69 2.77 11.09
C LEU A 281 8.36 1.28 11.30
N GLY A 282 9.36 0.46 11.61
CA GLY A 282 9.17 -0.94 11.95
C GLY A 282 8.29 -1.13 13.19
N ASP A 283 8.56 -0.37 14.26
CA ASP A 283 7.78 -0.43 15.50
C ASP A 283 6.31 -0.01 15.29
N ILE A 284 6.08 1.04 14.49
CA ILE A 284 4.75 1.51 14.10
C ILE A 284 4.02 0.44 13.28
N ASN A 285 4.71 -0.22 12.34
CA ASN A 285 4.12 -1.27 11.53
C ASN A 285 3.66 -2.46 12.39
N VAL A 286 4.54 -2.95 13.27
CA VAL A 286 4.21 -4.03 14.22
C VAL A 286 3.07 -3.64 15.14
N PHE A 287 3.05 -2.39 15.61
CA PHE A 287 1.94 -1.89 16.41
C PHE A 287 0.62 -1.92 15.64
N ALA A 288 0.60 -1.44 14.40
CA ALA A 288 -0.59 -1.45 13.56
C ALA A 288 -1.09 -2.87 13.28
N GLU A 289 -0.20 -3.78 12.88
CA GLU A 289 -0.54 -5.19 12.64
C GLU A 289 -1.15 -5.86 13.88
N LYS A 290 -0.66 -5.54 15.08
CA LYS A 290 -1.16 -6.10 16.35
C LYS A 290 -2.47 -5.49 16.83
N ASN A 291 -2.74 -4.21 16.52
CA ASN A 291 -3.82 -3.45 17.17
C ASN A 291 -4.90 -2.96 16.20
N MET A 292 -4.70 -3.10 14.89
CA MET A 292 -5.54 -2.44 13.88
C MET A 292 -5.90 -3.36 12.70
N ASP A 293 -5.94 -4.68 12.89
CA ASP A 293 -6.21 -5.66 11.82
C ASP A 293 -7.52 -5.38 11.05
N THR A 294 -8.60 -5.05 11.79
CA THR A 294 -9.89 -4.65 11.20
C THR A 294 -9.75 -3.42 10.31
N GLU A 295 -8.99 -2.42 10.75
CA GLU A 295 -8.79 -1.16 10.01
C GLU A 295 -7.84 -1.34 8.83
N ILE A 296 -6.79 -2.17 8.96
CA ILE A 296 -5.91 -2.55 7.87
C ILE A 296 -6.71 -3.25 6.77
N THR A 297 -7.63 -4.15 7.14
CA THR A 297 -8.49 -4.85 6.17
C THR A 297 -9.39 -3.89 5.40
N LYS A 298 -10.00 -2.90 6.09
CA LYS A 298 -10.81 -1.85 5.44
C LYS A 298 -9.95 -0.97 4.53
N ALA A 299 -8.82 -0.51 5.04
CA ALA A 299 -7.86 0.31 4.32
C ALA A 299 -7.38 -0.38 3.03
N ARG A 300 -7.14 -1.69 3.09
CA ARG A 300 -6.74 -2.47 1.91
C ARG A 300 -7.81 -2.48 0.83
N ALA A 301 -9.08 -2.64 1.20
CA ALA A 301 -10.19 -2.59 0.25
C ALA A 301 -10.35 -1.20 -0.39
N GLU A 302 -10.17 -0.15 0.40
CA GLU A 302 -10.18 1.25 -0.08
C GLU A 302 -9.03 1.51 -1.06
N TYR A 303 -7.81 1.13 -0.69
CA TYR A 303 -6.61 1.31 -1.51
C TYR A 303 -6.72 0.60 -2.87
N LEU A 304 -7.19 -0.65 -2.88
CA LEU A 304 -7.39 -1.41 -4.12
C LEU A 304 -8.44 -0.78 -5.04
N LYS A 305 -9.52 -0.25 -4.46
CA LYS A 305 -10.55 0.47 -5.21
C LYS A 305 -10.01 1.78 -5.79
N GLU A 306 -9.20 2.51 -5.04
CA GLU A 306 -8.60 3.77 -5.50
C GLU A 306 -7.59 3.55 -6.63
N LYS A 307 -6.79 2.48 -6.56
CA LYS A 307 -5.79 2.14 -7.58
C LYS A 307 -6.35 1.35 -8.78
N ASP A 308 -7.65 1.06 -8.80
CA ASP A 308 -8.30 0.19 -9.79
C ASP A 308 -7.58 -1.17 -9.96
N GLN A 309 -7.21 -1.77 -8.82
CA GLN A 309 -6.48 -3.03 -8.75
C GLN A 309 -7.35 -4.12 -8.13
N ALA A 310 -7.28 -5.33 -8.70
CA ALA A 310 -8.00 -6.50 -8.15
C ALA A 310 -7.31 -7.09 -6.89
N GLU A 311 -5.99 -6.95 -6.79
CA GLU A 311 -5.19 -7.51 -5.70
C GLU A 311 -3.96 -6.64 -5.40
N LEU A 312 -3.49 -6.71 -4.14
CA LEU A 312 -2.30 -5.99 -3.69
C LEU A 312 -1.08 -6.85 -4.02
N LYS A 313 -0.22 -6.35 -4.92
CA LYS A 313 1.04 -7.00 -5.27
C LYS A 313 2.05 -6.84 -4.14
N TYR A 314 2.99 -7.77 -4.04
CA TYR A 314 4.08 -7.71 -3.06
C TYR A 314 4.86 -6.38 -3.15
N GLU A 315 5.11 -5.91 -4.37
CA GLU A 315 5.79 -4.66 -4.68
C GLU A 315 5.08 -3.42 -4.10
N ASP A 316 3.76 -3.48 -3.94
CA ASP A 316 2.94 -2.34 -3.49
C ASP A 316 2.60 -2.43 -1.98
N SER A 317 3.06 -3.50 -1.31
CA SER A 317 2.76 -3.75 0.10
C SER A 317 3.32 -2.67 1.04
N TYR A 318 4.57 -2.24 0.81
CA TYR A 318 5.20 -1.17 1.58
C TYR A 318 4.49 0.17 1.39
N GLU A 319 4.03 0.46 0.17
CA GLU A 319 3.32 1.70 -0.15
C GLU A 319 1.94 1.72 0.49
N PHE A 320 1.21 0.62 0.38
CA PHE A 320 -0.05 0.44 1.08
C PHE A 320 0.11 0.65 2.59
N MET A 321 1.11 0.03 3.20
CA MET A 321 1.34 0.19 4.64
C MET A 321 1.72 1.63 5.01
N ASN A 322 2.61 2.29 4.27
CA ASN A 322 2.95 3.68 4.57
C ASN A 322 1.78 4.64 4.37
N TRP A 323 0.96 4.44 3.32
CA TRP A 323 -0.27 5.18 3.13
C TRP A 323 -1.23 4.96 4.29
N PHE A 324 -1.45 3.71 4.72
CA PHE A 324 -2.28 3.40 5.87
C PHE A 324 -1.76 4.06 7.15
N LEU A 325 -0.46 3.99 7.41
CA LEU A 325 0.16 4.44 8.66
C LEU A 325 0.23 5.97 8.78
N PHE A 326 0.41 6.68 7.68
CA PHE A 326 0.77 8.12 7.71
C PHE A 326 -0.17 9.03 6.92
N GLN A 327 -1.07 8.49 6.09
CA GLN A 327 -1.99 9.29 5.27
C GLN A 327 -3.47 8.98 5.55
N ARG A 328 -3.85 7.71 5.74
CA ARG A 328 -5.24 7.33 5.99
C ARG A 328 -5.66 7.68 7.42
N GLU A 329 -6.63 8.58 7.54
CA GLU A 329 -7.23 8.91 8.82
C GLU A 329 -8.13 7.77 9.33
N LEU A 330 -7.98 7.43 10.61
CA LEU A 330 -8.92 6.60 11.34
C LEU A 330 -10.21 7.40 11.64
N PRO A 331 -11.31 6.77 12.09
CA PRO A 331 -12.53 7.48 12.49
C PRO A 331 -12.32 8.55 13.58
N THR A 332 -11.20 8.49 14.30
CA THR A 332 -10.77 9.48 15.28
C THR A 332 -10.19 10.77 14.67
N GLY A 333 -9.97 10.82 13.34
CA GLY A 333 -9.32 11.92 12.64
C GLY A 333 -7.78 11.91 12.76
N LYS A 334 -7.19 10.83 13.27
CA LYS A 334 -5.73 10.66 13.39
C LYS A 334 -5.25 9.52 12.50
N VAL A 335 -4.02 9.59 12.03
CA VAL A 335 -3.36 8.47 11.34
C VAL A 335 -2.71 7.50 12.35
N PRO A 336 -2.61 6.20 12.05
CA PRO A 336 -2.05 5.18 12.95
C PRO A 336 -0.68 5.52 13.54
N GLY A 337 0.23 6.10 12.74
CA GLY A 337 1.56 6.49 13.22
C GLY A 337 1.52 7.54 14.34
N ILE A 338 0.52 8.43 14.33
CA ILE A 338 0.32 9.43 15.39
C ILE A 338 -0.32 8.80 16.63
N VAL A 339 -1.25 7.85 16.45
CA VAL A 339 -1.80 7.07 17.57
C VAL A 339 -0.69 6.33 18.31
N TYR A 340 0.19 5.65 17.58
CA TYR A 340 1.37 5.01 18.16
C TYR A 340 2.23 6.01 18.94
N ALA A 341 2.55 7.16 18.33
CA ALA A 341 3.44 8.14 18.93
C ALA A 341 2.89 8.69 20.26
N GLU A 342 1.58 8.93 20.34
CA GLU A 342 0.91 9.38 21.56
C GLU A 342 0.88 8.28 22.63
N GLU A 343 0.54 7.04 22.25
CA GLU A 343 0.50 5.92 23.20
C GLU A 343 1.88 5.58 23.77
N LYS A 344 2.94 5.79 23.00
CA LYS A 344 4.33 5.58 23.42
C LYS A 344 4.97 6.81 24.05
N GLY A 345 4.28 7.94 24.11
CA GLY A 345 4.80 9.18 24.68
C GLY A 345 6.07 9.68 23.97
N LEU A 346 6.12 9.57 22.64
CA LEU A 346 7.25 10.07 21.85
C LEU A 346 7.35 11.60 21.95
N SER A 347 8.56 12.12 21.71
CA SER A 347 8.80 13.57 21.76
C SER A 347 8.02 14.33 20.68
N ASP A 348 7.68 15.60 20.94
CA ASP A 348 7.04 16.49 19.96
C ASP A 348 7.84 16.57 18.66
N THR A 349 9.18 16.56 18.74
CA THR A 349 10.06 16.55 17.56
C THR A 349 9.87 15.29 16.73
N THR A 350 9.77 14.13 17.36
CA THR A 350 9.51 12.85 16.67
C THR A 350 8.11 12.84 16.06
N ILE A 351 7.10 13.36 16.77
CA ILE A 351 5.72 13.48 16.27
C ILE A 351 5.66 14.34 15.00
N GLU A 352 6.34 15.50 14.98
CA GLU A 352 6.40 16.34 13.79
C GLU A 352 7.13 15.66 12.61
N ARG A 353 8.20 14.89 12.88
CA ARG A 353 8.85 14.05 11.86
C ARG A 353 7.88 13.02 11.26
N LEU A 354 7.10 12.35 12.09
CA LEU A 354 6.08 11.38 11.65
C LEU A 354 4.96 12.02 10.82
N LYS A 355 4.52 13.23 11.17
CA LYS A 355 3.55 13.99 10.35
C LYS A 355 4.10 14.30 8.96
N GLY A 356 5.41 14.58 8.87
CA GLY A 356 6.10 14.78 7.59
C GLY A 356 5.94 13.60 6.62
N LEU A 357 5.94 12.37 7.15
CA LEU A 357 5.78 11.15 6.34
C LEU A 357 4.42 11.07 5.62
N GLY A 358 3.41 11.81 6.08
CA GLY A 358 2.12 11.93 5.40
C GLY A 358 2.16 12.73 4.10
N ASN A 359 3.31 13.36 3.78
CA ASN A 359 3.50 14.17 2.57
C ASN A 359 4.71 13.67 1.76
N PRO A 360 4.69 12.43 1.24
CA PRO A 360 5.80 11.93 0.42
C PRO A 360 5.84 12.64 -0.94
N VAL A 361 7.01 12.61 -1.58
CA VAL A 361 7.17 13.10 -2.96
C VAL A 361 7.13 11.91 -3.90
N GLU A 362 6.08 11.84 -4.73
CA GLU A 362 5.94 10.85 -5.80
C GLU A 362 6.51 11.39 -7.11
N SER A 363 7.51 10.73 -7.70
CA SER A 363 8.01 11.09 -9.02
C SER A 363 8.80 9.97 -9.69
N PHE A 364 9.32 10.27 -10.88
CA PHE A 364 10.45 9.59 -11.50
C PHE A 364 11.74 10.31 -11.11
N PHE A 365 12.70 9.57 -10.59
CA PHE A 365 13.93 10.12 -10.04
C PHE A 365 15.14 9.57 -10.79
N GLU A 366 16.11 10.45 -11.03
CA GLU A 366 17.45 10.10 -11.52
C GLU A 366 18.46 10.26 -10.38
N ILE A 367 19.30 9.25 -10.15
CA ILE A 367 20.42 9.33 -9.22
C ILE A 367 21.53 10.15 -9.87
N VAL A 368 21.83 11.35 -9.35
CA VAL A 368 22.82 12.27 -9.93
C VAL A 368 24.14 12.28 -9.16
N ALA A 369 24.14 11.89 -7.88
CA ALA A 369 25.34 11.73 -7.07
C ALA A 369 25.18 10.59 -6.05
N VAL A 370 26.29 9.91 -5.76
CA VAL A 370 26.35 8.84 -4.74
C VAL A 370 27.62 9.03 -3.92
N ASP A 371 27.46 9.18 -2.61
CA ASP A 371 28.52 9.07 -1.62
C ASP A 371 28.27 7.83 -0.74
N ASN A 372 28.90 6.73 -1.14
CA ASN A 372 28.79 5.47 -0.41
C ASN A 372 29.44 5.54 0.98
N ALA A 373 30.41 6.42 1.21
CA ALA A 373 31.10 6.52 2.49
C ALA A 373 30.18 7.12 3.56
N THR A 374 29.38 8.12 3.19
CA THR A 374 28.45 8.82 4.08
C THR A 374 27.00 8.36 3.96
N PHE A 375 26.73 7.31 3.17
CA PHE A 375 25.38 6.81 2.91
C PHE A 375 24.45 7.86 2.27
N LYS A 376 25.02 8.81 1.53
CA LYS A 376 24.26 9.89 0.90
C LYS A 376 24.11 9.63 -0.59
N LEU A 377 22.96 9.98 -1.12
CA LEU A 377 22.73 10.04 -2.55
C LEU A 377 21.88 11.27 -2.88
N VAL A 378 22.12 11.87 -4.05
CA VAL A 378 21.30 12.98 -4.53
C VAL A 378 20.46 12.44 -5.68
N VAL A 379 19.15 12.63 -5.56
CA VAL A 379 18.20 12.30 -6.63
C VAL A 379 17.60 13.57 -7.20
N LYS A 380 17.39 13.58 -8.51
CA LYS A 380 16.74 14.67 -9.21
C LYS A 380 15.38 14.19 -9.69
N ASP A 381 14.33 14.91 -9.31
CA ASP A 381 13.00 14.74 -9.88
C ASP A 381 13.08 15.08 -11.37
N MET A 382 12.83 14.07 -12.20
CA MET A 382 12.98 14.19 -13.63
C MET A 382 11.93 15.11 -14.25
N ALA A 383 10.80 15.35 -13.61
CA ALA A 383 9.76 16.26 -14.09
C ALA A 383 10.04 17.72 -13.72
N THR A 384 10.53 17.97 -12.50
CA THR A 384 10.70 19.34 -11.96
C THR A 384 12.14 19.84 -11.91
N ASP A 385 13.12 18.97 -12.17
CA ASP A 385 14.56 19.19 -11.98
C ASP A 385 14.97 19.54 -10.56
N LYS A 386 14.07 19.37 -9.58
CA LYS A 386 14.38 19.58 -8.17
C LYS A 386 15.21 18.43 -7.63
N GLU A 387 16.29 18.76 -6.93
CA GLU A 387 17.17 17.79 -6.28
C GLU A 387 16.78 17.57 -4.82
N TYR A 388 16.98 16.33 -4.36
CA TYR A 388 16.70 15.87 -3.00
C TYR A 388 17.91 15.08 -2.49
N GLU A 389 18.38 15.41 -1.29
CA GLU A 389 19.40 14.63 -0.58
C GLU A 389 18.72 13.47 0.16
N LEU A 390 19.14 12.26 -0.15
CA LEU A 390 18.67 11.04 0.50
C LEU A 390 19.79 10.43 1.35
N VAL A 391 19.40 9.88 2.49
CA VAL A 391 20.28 9.07 3.34
C VAL A 391 19.80 7.63 3.28
N GLU A 392 20.65 6.71 2.83
CA GLU A 392 20.24 5.33 2.61
C GLU A 392 21.36 4.29 2.66
N ALA A 393 21.03 3.10 3.16
CA ALA A 393 21.96 2.00 3.36
C ALA A 393 22.08 1.02 2.17
N TYR A 394 22.13 1.52 0.92
CA TYR A 394 22.26 0.64 -0.24
C TYR A 394 23.70 0.21 -0.55
N SER A 395 23.85 -1.06 -0.91
CA SER A 395 24.97 -1.54 -1.70
C SER A 395 24.53 -1.60 -3.16
N SER A 396 25.32 -1.05 -4.10
CA SER A 396 25.16 -1.15 -5.57
C SER A 396 24.29 -0.12 -6.33
N VAL A 397 24.17 1.13 -5.86
CA VAL A 397 23.59 2.21 -6.68
C VAL A 397 24.64 2.92 -7.53
N ALA A 398 24.27 3.32 -8.74
CA ALA A 398 25.15 4.04 -9.67
C ALA A 398 24.51 5.34 -10.17
N VAL A 399 25.36 6.33 -10.41
CA VAL A 399 24.95 7.60 -11.03
C VAL A 399 24.38 7.33 -12.41
N GLY A 400 23.25 7.98 -12.73
CA GLY A 400 22.51 7.83 -13.97
C GLY A 400 21.40 6.79 -13.91
N GLN A 401 21.34 5.94 -12.89
CA GLN A 401 20.21 5.02 -12.71
C GLN A 401 18.94 5.79 -12.38
N THR A 402 17.79 5.25 -12.79
CA THR A 402 16.47 5.82 -12.48
C THR A 402 15.64 4.86 -11.65
N PHE A 403 14.73 5.43 -10.88
CA PHE A 403 13.68 4.72 -10.17
C PHE A 403 12.41 5.57 -10.17
N SER A 404 11.29 4.97 -9.77
CA SER A 404 10.02 5.65 -9.58
C SER A 404 9.49 5.33 -8.19
N ARG A 405 8.49 6.10 -7.72
CA ARG A 405 7.69 5.97 -6.48
C ARG A 405 7.94 7.13 -5.49
N TYR A 406 7.89 6.84 -4.19
CA TYR A 406 7.85 7.81 -3.10
C TYR A 406 9.20 7.96 -2.43
N ILE A 407 9.61 9.21 -2.21
CA ILE A 407 10.64 9.56 -1.22
C ILE A 407 9.95 10.23 -0.02
N TYR A 408 10.37 9.89 1.19
CA TYR A 408 9.75 10.33 2.43
C TYR A 408 10.65 11.34 3.15
N PRO A 409 10.12 12.48 3.59
CA PRO A 409 10.92 13.47 4.31
C PRO A 409 11.21 13.04 5.75
N TRP A 410 12.44 13.28 6.21
CA TRP A 410 12.86 13.11 7.60
C TRP A 410 13.70 14.29 8.07
N SER A 411 13.03 15.37 8.46
CA SER A 411 13.67 16.66 8.78
C SER A 411 14.47 17.22 7.59
N ASP A 412 15.79 17.03 7.59
CA ASP A 412 16.72 17.70 6.67
C ASP A 412 17.07 16.83 5.45
N PHE A 413 16.65 15.56 5.43
CA PHE A 413 16.92 14.62 4.35
C PHE A 413 15.67 13.82 3.97
N TYR A 414 15.78 13.05 2.90
CA TYR A 414 14.75 12.11 2.45
C TYR A 414 15.26 10.66 2.52
N PHE A 415 14.35 9.70 2.53
CA PHE A 415 14.71 8.29 2.39
C PHE A 415 13.65 7.54 1.60
N THR A 416 13.95 6.33 1.14
CA THR A 416 12.93 5.46 0.55
C THR A 416 12.45 4.46 1.58
N ALA A 417 11.14 4.30 1.68
CA ALA A 417 10.57 3.32 2.60
C ALA A 417 10.44 1.97 1.87
N GLY A 418 11.44 1.10 2.08
CA GLY A 418 11.52 -0.22 1.45
C GLY A 418 12.66 -0.34 0.45
N THR A 419 12.58 -1.34 -0.44
CA THR A 419 13.63 -1.58 -1.45
C THR A 419 13.46 -0.65 -2.65
N LEU A 420 14.53 0.06 -3.04
CA LEU A 420 14.56 0.87 -4.26
C LEU A 420 14.32 0.02 -5.51
N MET A 421 13.15 0.19 -6.14
CA MET A 421 12.78 -0.43 -7.40
C MET A 421 13.46 0.28 -8.57
N ARG A 422 14.69 -0.14 -8.87
CA ARG A 422 15.51 0.44 -9.95
C ARG A 422 15.02 -0.02 -11.32
N HIS A 423 15.02 0.91 -12.26
CA HIS A 423 14.82 0.60 -13.66
C HIS A 423 16.10 0.01 -14.28
N THR A 424 15.93 -0.78 -15.34
CA THR A 424 17.06 -1.21 -16.19
C THR A 424 17.69 -0.01 -16.89
N ASP A 425 18.93 -0.15 -17.38
CA ASP A 425 19.63 0.92 -18.10
C ASP A 425 18.85 1.34 -19.36
N ASP A 426 18.41 0.37 -20.18
CA ASP A 426 17.59 0.60 -21.38
C ASP A 426 16.29 1.37 -21.07
N TYR A 427 15.60 0.99 -19.99
CA TYR A 427 14.38 1.68 -19.58
C TYR A 427 14.66 3.07 -19.04
N SER A 428 15.75 3.25 -18.29
CA SER A 428 16.21 4.54 -17.79
C SER A 428 16.49 5.52 -18.93
N GLU A 429 17.18 5.09 -19.99
CA GLU A 429 17.45 5.92 -21.17
C GLU A 429 16.15 6.30 -21.91
N THR A 430 15.26 5.33 -22.09
CA THR A 430 13.96 5.54 -22.75
C THR A 430 13.11 6.55 -21.96
N LEU A 431 13.04 6.38 -20.64
CA LEU A 431 12.28 7.25 -19.75
C LEU A 431 12.82 8.69 -19.74
N LYS A 432 14.15 8.85 -19.66
CA LYS A 432 14.82 10.16 -19.76
C LYS A 432 14.48 10.87 -21.06
N ARG A 433 14.55 10.17 -22.19
CA ARG A 433 14.18 10.74 -23.49
C ARG A 433 12.73 11.20 -23.49
N LEU A 434 11.79 10.35 -23.08
CA LEU A 434 10.36 10.68 -23.09
C LEU A 434 10.02 11.87 -22.20
N ILE A 435 10.59 11.94 -21.00
CA ILE A 435 10.36 13.05 -20.08
C ILE A 435 10.95 14.36 -20.66
N GLU A 436 12.12 14.32 -21.29
CA GLU A 436 12.70 15.50 -21.94
C GLU A 436 11.89 15.94 -23.17
N GLU A 437 11.40 15.00 -23.98
CA GLU A 437 10.51 15.30 -25.11
C GLU A 437 9.17 15.89 -24.65
N ALA A 438 8.67 15.47 -23.48
CA ALA A 438 7.50 16.05 -22.86
C ALA A 438 7.77 17.48 -22.36
N LYS A 439 8.88 17.71 -21.66
CA LYS A 439 9.30 19.04 -21.15
C LYS A 439 9.49 20.06 -22.27
N THR A 440 10.13 19.64 -23.36
CA THR A 440 10.39 20.50 -24.52
C THR A 440 9.14 20.74 -25.37
N GLY A 441 8.02 20.08 -25.05
CA GLY A 441 6.78 20.14 -25.84
C GLY A 441 6.91 19.46 -27.21
N LYS A 442 8.01 18.75 -27.46
CA LYS A 442 8.27 18.05 -28.73
C LYS A 442 7.18 17.02 -29.02
N ILE A 443 6.75 16.24 -28.03
CA ILE A 443 5.64 15.27 -28.19
C ILE A 443 4.38 15.95 -28.72
N LEU A 444 4.02 17.10 -28.13
CA LEU A 444 2.83 17.87 -28.54
C LEU A 444 3.02 18.48 -29.94
N LYS A 445 4.23 18.96 -30.24
CA LYS A 445 4.58 19.51 -31.56
C LYS A 445 4.49 18.43 -32.65
N ASP A 446 5.13 17.29 -32.45
CA ASP A 446 5.14 16.16 -33.38
C ASP A 446 3.71 15.63 -33.62
N ALA A 447 2.86 15.60 -32.58
CA ALA A 447 1.45 15.24 -32.72
C ALA A 447 0.67 16.24 -33.58
N LYS A 448 0.88 17.54 -33.39
CA LYS A 448 0.24 18.59 -34.21
C LYS A 448 0.70 18.56 -35.67
N GLU A 449 1.99 18.32 -35.90
CA GLU A 449 2.54 18.20 -37.26
C GLU A 449 1.94 16.99 -38.00
N LYS A 450 1.79 15.85 -37.31
CA LYS A 450 1.10 14.67 -37.88
C LYS A 450 -0.36 14.95 -38.22
N LEU A 451 -1.12 15.58 -37.32
CA LEU A 451 -2.53 15.91 -37.57
C LEU A 451 -2.70 16.85 -38.77
N LYS A 452 -1.82 17.85 -38.89
CA LYS A 452 -1.78 18.73 -40.06
C LYS A 452 -1.47 17.95 -41.35
N ALA A 453 -0.48 17.07 -41.34
CA ALA A 453 -0.14 16.25 -42.50
C ALA A 453 -1.29 15.30 -42.90
N THR A 454 -2.02 14.75 -41.93
CA THR A 454 -3.25 13.98 -42.18
C THR A 454 -4.34 14.83 -42.84
N HIS A 455 -4.52 16.07 -42.38
CA HIS A 455 -5.48 17.01 -42.97
C HIS A 455 -5.12 17.39 -44.41
N ASP A 456 -3.84 17.66 -44.69
CA ASP A 456 -3.38 18.01 -46.04
C ASP A 456 -3.51 16.82 -47.00
N ALA A 457 -3.23 15.60 -46.52
CA ALA A 457 -3.47 14.35 -47.25
C ALA A 457 -4.97 14.13 -47.54
N PHE A 458 -5.83 14.38 -46.54
CA PHE A 458 -7.28 14.24 -46.67
C PHE A 458 -7.83 15.14 -47.77
N ASN A 459 -7.46 16.42 -47.74
CA ASN A 459 -7.89 17.39 -48.75
C ASN A 459 -7.39 17.05 -50.15
N THR A 460 -6.16 16.53 -50.25
CA THR A 460 -5.57 16.09 -51.52
C THR A 460 -6.31 14.88 -52.09
N TYR A 461 -6.67 13.90 -51.25
CA TYR A 461 -7.29 12.65 -51.70
C TYR A 461 -8.75 12.81 -52.12
N PHE A 462 -9.54 13.51 -51.29
CA PHE A 462 -10.97 13.61 -51.52
C PHE A 462 -11.34 14.72 -52.50
N GLU A 463 -10.48 15.73 -52.68
CA GLU A 463 -10.71 16.91 -53.54
C GLU A 463 -12.00 17.69 -53.22
N ILE A 464 -12.65 17.36 -52.10
CA ILE A 464 -13.85 18.00 -51.57
C ILE A 464 -13.69 18.09 -50.05
N GLU A 465 -14.06 19.24 -49.48
CA GLU A 465 -13.86 19.51 -48.04
C GLU A 465 -14.65 18.55 -47.14
N VAL A 466 -15.82 18.10 -47.59
CA VAL A 466 -16.69 17.22 -46.79
C VAL A 466 -17.29 16.10 -47.65
N PRO A 467 -16.60 14.96 -47.83
CA PRO A 467 -17.13 13.83 -48.56
C PRO A 467 -18.29 13.17 -47.80
N THR A 468 -19.44 13.04 -48.49
CA THR A 468 -20.65 12.42 -47.95
C THR A 468 -20.93 11.04 -48.55
N PHE A 469 -21.44 10.12 -47.74
CA PHE A 469 -21.64 8.71 -48.08
C PHE A 469 -23.07 8.24 -47.76
N LYS A 470 -23.60 7.38 -48.63
CA LYS A 470 -24.96 6.84 -48.51
C LYS A 470 -25.11 5.59 -47.61
N SER A 471 -24.02 5.13 -47.01
CA SER A 471 -24.03 3.99 -46.08
C SER A 471 -22.71 3.86 -45.32
N LYS A 472 -22.76 3.26 -44.12
CA LYS A 472 -21.61 2.87 -43.30
C LYS A 472 -20.52 2.16 -44.12
N ALA A 473 -20.88 1.08 -44.83
CA ALA A 473 -19.95 0.31 -45.64
C ALA A 473 -19.26 1.11 -46.76
N LYS A 474 -19.92 2.12 -47.33
CA LYS A 474 -19.30 2.99 -48.35
C LYS A 474 -18.31 3.97 -47.71
N CYS A 475 -18.67 4.54 -46.56
CA CYS A 475 -17.80 5.42 -45.79
C CYS A 475 -16.55 4.68 -45.32
N GLU A 476 -16.69 3.52 -44.67
CA GLU A 476 -15.56 2.69 -44.21
C GLU A 476 -14.65 2.29 -45.37
N LYS A 477 -15.22 1.90 -46.52
CA LYS A 477 -14.43 1.55 -47.70
C LYS A 477 -13.63 2.74 -48.22
N ALA A 478 -14.23 3.93 -48.24
CA ALA A 478 -13.55 5.15 -48.69
C ALA A 478 -12.46 5.59 -47.70
N PHE A 479 -12.78 5.60 -46.40
CA PHE A 479 -11.83 5.95 -45.34
C PHE A 479 -10.64 4.99 -45.32
N ASN A 480 -10.87 3.68 -45.36
CA ASN A 480 -9.76 2.70 -45.37
C ASN A 480 -8.89 2.83 -46.61
N LYS A 481 -9.48 3.14 -47.78
CA LYS A 481 -8.71 3.36 -49.01
C LYS A 481 -7.90 4.66 -48.94
N PHE A 482 -8.48 5.71 -48.35
CA PHE A 482 -7.75 6.95 -48.06
C PHE A 482 -6.60 6.68 -47.09
N TYR A 483 -6.85 5.98 -45.98
CA TYR A 483 -5.86 5.70 -44.95
C TYR A 483 -4.70 4.86 -45.50
N GLU A 484 -4.99 3.83 -46.31
CA GLU A 484 -3.96 3.05 -47.00
C GLU A 484 -3.15 3.92 -47.98
N TRP A 485 -3.82 4.75 -48.78
CA TRP A 485 -3.14 5.68 -49.68
C TRP A 485 -2.27 6.70 -48.93
N MET A 486 -2.78 7.28 -47.84
CA MET A 486 -2.05 8.24 -47.01
C MET A 486 -0.78 7.59 -46.44
N LEU A 487 -0.90 6.36 -45.95
CA LEU A 487 0.23 5.68 -45.31
C LEU A 487 1.32 5.26 -46.31
N PHE A 488 0.95 4.81 -47.51
CA PHE A 488 1.88 4.14 -48.43
C PHE A 488 2.16 4.88 -49.74
N GLU A 489 1.36 5.89 -50.09
CA GLU A 489 1.47 6.59 -51.38
C GLU A 489 1.61 8.11 -51.23
N TYR A 490 1.06 8.71 -50.16
CA TYR A 490 1.20 10.13 -49.91
C TYR A 490 2.58 10.46 -49.31
N ALA A 491 3.43 11.09 -50.11
CA ALA A 491 4.69 11.64 -49.64
C ALA A 491 4.44 13.01 -49.01
N SER A 492 4.87 13.21 -47.75
CA SER A 492 4.76 14.52 -47.10
C SER A 492 5.58 15.56 -47.88
N GLU A 493 5.08 16.80 -47.95
CA GLU A 493 5.80 17.89 -48.62
C GLU A 493 7.12 18.24 -47.92
N GLU A 494 7.24 17.92 -46.63
CA GLU A 494 8.37 18.29 -45.79
C GLU A 494 9.55 17.30 -45.93
N ASP A 495 9.28 16.00 -45.98
CA ASP A 495 10.31 14.96 -46.00
C ASP A 495 10.43 14.23 -47.34
N GLY A 496 9.43 14.37 -48.22
CA GLY A 496 9.35 13.62 -49.49
C GLY A 496 9.21 12.11 -49.31
N LYS A 497 8.86 11.66 -48.10
CA LYS A 497 8.67 10.25 -47.71
C LYS A 497 7.22 10.00 -47.30
N THR A 498 6.79 8.75 -47.43
CA THR A 498 5.49 8.27 -46.95
C THR A 498 5.53 8.01 -45.45
N PHE A 499 4.37 8.01 -44.79
CA PHE A 499 4.29 7.68 -43.36
C PHE A 499 4.80 6.28 -43.05
N ALA A 500 4.60 5.31 -43.94
CA ALA A 500 5.11 3.96 -43.81
C ALA A 500 6.65 3.90 -43.86
N GLU A 501 7.28 4.69 -44.74
CA GLU A 501 8.74 4.79 -44.81
C GLU A 501 9.31 5.44 -43.54
N ILE A 502 8.69 6.53 -43.06
CA ILE A 502 9.07 7.18 -41.79
C ILE A 502 8.94 6.20 -40.62
N HIS A 503 7.86 5.41 -40.58
CA HIS A 503 7.65 4.41 -39.55
C HIS A 503 8.68 3.26 -39.60
N GLU A 504 9.02 2.76 -40.79
CA GLU A 504 10.02 1.71 -40.98
C GLU A 504 11.43 2.19 -40.61
N GLU A 505 11.78 3.44 -40.95
CA GLU A 505 13.05 4.05 -40.55
C GLU A 505 13.14 4.27 -39.03
N THR A 506 12.03 4.68 -38.40
CA THR A 506 12.02 5.01 -36.96
C THR A 506 11.96 3.76 -36.09
N ASN A 507 11.17 2.76 -36.48
CA ASN A 507 10.83 1.60 -35.64
C ASN A 507 11.45 0.29 -36.13
N GLY A 508 12.10 0.27 -37.30
CA GLY A 508 12.71 -0.93 -37.89
C GLY A 508 11.69 -2.00 -38.31
N GLN A 509 10.40 -1.66 -38.36
CA GLN A 509 9.31 -2.57 -38.70
C GLN A 509 8.43 -1.99 -39.79
N LYS A 510 7.92 -2.86 -40.67
CA LYS A 510 6.94 -2.46 -41.68
C LYS A 510 5.60 -2.18 -41.04
N LEU A 511 5.03 -1.02 -41.38
CA LEU A 511 3.70 -0.63 -40.94
C LEU A 511 2.66 -1.63 -41.48
N LYS A 512 1.80 -2.13 -40.59
CA LYS A 512 0.62 -2.92 -40.96
C LYS A 512 -0.62 -2.10 -40.62
N PRO A 513 -1.37 -1.59 -41.60
CA PRO A 513 -2.54 -0.77 -41.33
C PRO A 513 -3.68 -1.67 -40.81
N ASP A 514 -4.28 -1.25 -39.71
CA ASP A 514 -5.54 -1.84 -39.27
C ASP A 514 -6.70 -1.25 -40.07
N LYS A 515 -7.73 -2.06 -40.31
CA LYS A 515 -8.97 -1.59 -40.94
C LYS A 515 -9.82 -0.88 -39.91
N VAL A 516 -10.16 0.36 -40.20
CA VAL A 516 -11.09 1.16 -39.41
C VAL A 516 -12.52 0.73 -39.73
N ASN A 517 -13.26 0.42 -38.68
CA ASN A 517 -14.70 0.15 -38.73
C ASN A 517 -15.41 1.23 -37.93
N LEU A 518 -16.49 1.80 -38.48
CA LEU A 518 -17.30 2.76 -37.76
C LEU A 518 -18.14 2.04 -36.70
N PRO A 519 -18.53 2.71 -35.60
CA PRO A 519 -19.40 2.14 -34.59
C PRO A 519 -20.74 1.64 -35.16
N ASP A 520 -21.43 0.76 -34.42
CA ASP A 520 -22.73 0.21 -34.84
C ASP A 520 -23.84 1.26 -34.92
N THR A 521 -23.64 2.40 -34.26
CA THR A 521 -24.52 3.57 -34.30
C THR A 521 -24.61 4.22 -35.69
N PHE A 522 -23.74 3.86 -36.64
CA PHE A 522 -23.80 4.25 -38.05
C PHE A 522 -24.59 3.26 -38.93
N THR A 523 -25.06 2.14 -38.37
CA THR A 523 -25.80 1.12 -39.12
C THR A 523 -27.16 1.66 -39.56
N GLY A 524 -27.47 1.53 -40.84
CA GLY A 524 -28.74 2.03 -41.42
C GLY A 524 -28.75 3.54 -41.71
N VAL A 525 -27.70 4.29 -41.35
CA VAL A 525 -27.57 5.71 -41.67
C VAL A 525 -27.18 5.88 -43.14
N ASN A 526 -27.91 6.73 -43.86
CA ASN A 526 -27.73 7.00 -45.30
C ASN A 526 -27.16 8.39 -45.61
N ASP A 527 -26.75 9.12 -44.58
CA ASP A 527 -26.15 10.45 -44.62
C ASP A 527 -25.00 10.49 -43.62
N ILE A 528 -23.78 10.22 -44.10
CA ILE A 528 -22.57 10.17 -43.29
C ILE A 528 -21.53 11.07 -43.94
N ALA A 529 -20.92 11.99 -43.20
CA ALA A 529 -19.81 12.79 -43.69
C ALA A 529 -18.49 12.41 -42.99
N LEU A 530 -17.36 12.59 -43.67
CA LEU A 530 -16.07 12.66 -43.01
C LEU A 530 -15.63 14.13 -43.00
N LEU A 531 -15.26 14.64 -41.83
CA LEU A 531 -14.68 15.96 -41.67
C LEU A 531 -13.26 15.78 -41.16
N CYS A 532 -12.34 16.60 -41.67
CA CYS A 532 -10.97 16.62 -41.17
C CYS A 532 -10.64 18.03 -40.68
N ASP A 533 -10.01 18.10 -39.51
CA ASP A 533 -9.51 19.33 -38.91
C ASP A 533 -8.00 19.18 -38.61
N PRO A 534 -7.19 20.21 -38.89
CA PRO A 534 -5.73 20.15 -38.70
C PRO A 534 -5.29 20.04 -37.23
N GLU A 535 -6.17 20.33 -36.27
CA GLU A 535 -5.89 20.22 -34.83
C GLU A 535 -6.57 19.01 -34.17
N TYR A 536 -7.64 18.47 -34.76
CA TYR A 536 -8.46 17.41 -34.15
C TYR A 536 -8.53 16.10 -34.97
N GLY A 537 -7.99 16.06 -36.18
CA GLY A 537 -7.95 14.85 -37.01
C GLY A 537 -9.25 14.62 -37.81
N ILE A 538 -9.61 13.36 -38.06
CA ILE A 538 -10.77 13.00 -38.89
C ILE A 538 -11.92 12.49 -38.03
N ALA A 539 -13.11 13.06 -38.18
CA ALA A 539 -14.34 12.61 -37.56
C ALA A 539 -15.36 12.13 -38.60
N ALA A 540 -16.11 11.07 -38.28
CA ALA A 540 -17.27 10.64 -39.04
C ALA A 540 -18.54 11.16 -38.38
N VAL A 541 -19.39 11.86 -39.14
CA VAL A 541 -20.59 12.54 -38.61
C VAL A 541 -21.84 11.90 -39.21
N ARG A 542 -22.81 11.54 -38.35
CA ARG A 542 -24.08 10.94 -38.79
C ARG A 542 -25.11 12.03 -39.05
N TYR A 543 -25.97 11.82 -40.04
CA TYR A 543 -27.01 12.77 -40.42
C TYR A 543 -26.45 14.16 -40.74
N TYR A 544 -25.23 14.23 -41.29
CA TYR A 544 -24.50 15.48 -41.47
C TYR A 544 -25.30 16.54 -42.25
N THR A 545 -25.95 16.15 -43.34
CA THR A 545 -26.75 17.07 -44.17
C THR A 545 -27.96 17.59 -43.40
N LEU A 546 -28.61 16.74 -42.60
CA LEU A 546 -29.70 17.13 -41.71
C LEU A 546 -29.20 18.09 -40.61
N LEU A 547 -28.12 17.73 -39.91
CA LEU A 547 -27.54 18.57 -38.85
C LEU A 547 -27.14 19.94 -39.39
N LYS A 548 -26.42 19.98 -40.52
CA LYS A 548 -26.06 21.23 -41.18
C LYS A 548 -27.28 22.09 -41.48
N SER A 549 -28.32 21.50 -42.08
CA SER A 549 -29.55 22.23 -42.41
C SER A 549 -30.27 22.75 -41.16
N VAL A 550 -30.29 21.98 -40.07
CA VAL A 550 -30.90 22.37 -38.80
C VAL A 550 -30.17 23.57 -38.19
N PHE A 551 -28.84 23.60 -38.23
CA PHE A 551 -28.06 24.73 -37.74
C PHE A 551 -28.15 25.96 -38.66
N GLU A 552 -28.30 25.78 -39.98
CA GLU A 552 -28.51 26.90 -40.91
C GLU A 552 -29.92 27.52 -40.85
N THR A 553 -30.94 26.73 -40.53
CA THR A 553 -32.36 27.15 -40.60
C THR A 553 -33.06 27.28 -39.24
N GLY A 554 -32.51 26.66 -38.19
CA GLY A 554 -33.15 26.53 -36.89
C GLY A 554 -34.37 25.59 -36.87
N ALA A 555 -34.49 24.68 -37.85
CA ALA A 555 -35.61 23.73 -37.98
C ALA A 555 -35.45 22.48 -37.09
N VAL A 556 -35.38 22.66 -35.76
CA VAL A 556 -35.16 21.58 -34.77
C VAL A 556 -36.23 20.47 -34.85
N ASP A 557 -37.46 20.82 -35.28
CA ASP A 557 -38.54 19.84 -35.48
C ASP A 557 -38.18 18.77 -36.51
N GLU A 558 -37.41 19.10 -37.55
CA GLU A 558 -36.94 18.13 -38.55
C GLU A 558 -35.94 17.14 -37.94
N LEU A 559 -35.09 17.61 -37.02
CA LEU A 559 -34.16 16.76 -36.28
C LEU A 559 -34.91 15.80 -35.36
N LYS A 560 -35.88 16.31 -34.60
CA LYS A 560 -36.74 15.52 -33.69
C LYS A 560 -37.62 14.49 -34.43
N ALA A 561 -37.95 14.75 -35.70
CA ALA A 561 -38.73 13.81 -36.51
C ALA A 561 -37.90 12.63 -37.05
N MET A 562 -36.58 12.82 -37.24
CA MET A 562 -35.69 11.78 -37.79
C MET A 562 -34.83 11.08 -36.74
N VAL A 563 -34.59 11.71 -35.59
CA VAL A 563 -33.67 11.21 -34.55
C VAL A 563 -34.42 11.12 -33.23
N GLU A 564 -34.44 9.92 -32.63
CA GLU A 564 -35.16 9.64 -31.38
C GLU A 564 -34.62 10.45 -30.20
N ASN A 565 -33.29 10.65 -30.15
CA ASN A 565 -32.62 11.44 -29.11
C ASN A 565 -31.63 12.46 -29.72
N PRO A 566 -32.10 13.66 -30.11
CA PRO A 566 -31.24 14.72 -30.67
C PRO A 566 -30.11 15.17 -29.74
N LYS A 567 -30.35 15.11 -28.42
CA LYS A 567 -29.37 15.49 -27.39
C LYS A 567 -28.17 14.55 -27.40
N GLU A 568 -28.44 13.25 -27.37
CA GLU A 568 -27.39 12.22 -27.42
C GLU A 568 -26.66 12.19 -28.76
N LEU A 569 -27.36 12.44 -29.87
CA LEU A 569 -26.71 12.58 -31.18
C LEU A 569 -25.67 13.70 -31.14
N LEU A 570 -26.05 14.91 -30.71
CA LEU A 570 -25.15 16.06 -30.68
C LEU A 570 -23.99 15.86 -29.69
N ILE A 571 -24.25 15.29 -28.50
CA ILE A 571 -23.19 15.00 -27.51
C ILE A 571 -22.16 14.01 -28.07
N GLY A 572 -22.59 13.11 -28.96
CA GLY A 572 -21.72 12.16 -29.62
C GLY A 572 -20.86 12.73 -30.75
N GLU A 573 -21.01 14.01 -31.11
CA GLU A 573 -20.20 14.66 -32.14
C GLU A 573 -19.00 15.40 -31.54
N GLU A 574 -17.88 15.40 -32.27
CA GLU A 574 -16.66 16.09 -31.85
C GLU A 574 -16.86 17.61 -31.74
N SER A 575 -16.18 18.26 -30.79
CA SER A 575 -16.37 19.70 -30.53
C SER A 575 -16.07 20.58 -31.75
N PHE A 576 -15.09 20.20 -32.58
CA PHE A 576 -14.78 20.94 -33.80
C PHE A 576 -15.87 20.80 -34.87
N VAL A 577 -16.58 19.66 -34.92
CA VAL A 577 -17.72 19.45 -35.82
C VAL A 577 -18.86 20.38 -35.42
N VAL A 578 -19.18 20.42 -34.12
CA VAL A 578 -20.22 21.31 -33.58
C VAL A 578 -19.87 22.77 -33.83
N ARG A 579 -18.62 23.17 -33.57
CA ARG A 579 -18.14 24.53 -33.90
C ARG A 579 -18.33 24.85 -35.38
N GLY A 580 -18.03 23.91 -36.27
CA GLY A 580 -18.25 24.06 -37.72
C GLY A 580 -19.71 24.32 -38.10
N PHE A 581 -20.67 23.75 -37.37
CA PHE A 581 -22.09 24.05 -37.57
C PHE A 581 -22.51 25.42 -37.01
N VAL A 582 -21.93 25.83 -35.88
CA VAL A 582 -22.22 27.12 -35.23
C VAL A 582 -21.65 28.29 -36.01
N HIS A 583 -20.46 28.13 -36.58
CA HIS A 583 -19.74 29.21 -37.25
C HIS A 583 -20.56 29.85 -38.38
N GLY A 584 -20.84 31.15 -38.27
CA GLY A 584 -21.66 31.90 -39.23
C GLY A 584 -23.17 31.64 -39.12
N ASN A 585 -23.61 30.84 -38.15
CA ASN A 585 -25.01 30.46 -37.89
C ASN A 585 -25.39 30.70 -36.41
N GLU A 586 -24.80 31.67 -35.72
CA GLU A 586 -24.85 31.79 -34.25
C GLU A 586 -26.29 31.92 -33.72
N ARG A 587 -27.12 32.75 -34.38
CA ARG A 587 -28.52 32.96 -33.97
C ARG A 587 -29.37 31.70 -34.08
N THR A 588 -29.20 30.93 -35.13
CA THR A 588 -29.93 29.68 -35.35
C THR A 588 -29.36 28.57 -34.47
N ALA A 589 -28.04 28.54 -34.25
CA ALA A 589 -27.39 27.65 -33.29
C ALA A 589 -27.93 27.85 -31.86
N VAL A 590 -28.06 29.10 -31.39
CA VAL A 590 -28.68 29.39 -30.07
C VAL A 590 -30.06 28.76 -29.95
N LYS A 591 -30.88 28.86 -31.01
CA LYS A 591 -32.20 28.22 -31.03
C LYS A 591 -32.10 26.70 -30.89
N VAL A 592 -31.19 26.07 -31.64
CA VAL A 592 -30.94 24.62 -31.55
C VAL A 592 -30.52 24.22 -30.13
N PHE A 593 -29.53 24.93 -29.55
CA PHE A 593 -29.05 24.62 -28.19
C PHE A 593 -30.11 24.84 -27.11
N ASN A 594 -30.87 25.93 -27.19
CA ASN A 594 -31.96 26.19 -26.26
C ASN A 594 -33.08 25.15 -26.35
N GLU A 595 -33.40 24.66 -27.55
CA GLU A 595 -34.48 23.69 -27.74
C GLU A 595 -34.09 22.22 -27.51
N VAL A 596 -32.81 21.88 -27.65
CA VAL A 596 -32.30 20.51 -27.45
C VAL A 596 -31.73 20.31 -26.04
N PHE A 597 -31.10 21.34 -25.47
CA PHE A 597 -30.38 21.26 -24.19
C PHE A 597 -30.96 22.13 -23.07
N GLU A 598 -31.99 22.94 -23.35
CA GLU A 598 -32.51 23.93 -22.40
C GLU A 598 -31.42 24.91 -21.93
N ALA A 599 -30.51 25.27 -22.85
CA ALA A 599 -29.27 25.98 -22.55
C ALA A 599 -29.43 27.38 -21.92
N GLY A 600 -30.57 28.05 -22.13
CA GLY A 600 -30.83 29.39 -21.60
C GLY A 600 -29.93 30.48 -22.20
N LEU A 601 -29.33 30.25 -23.38
CA LEU A 601 -28.45 31.18 -24.07
C LEU A 601 -29.22 32.40 -24.62
N ASP A 602 -28.61 33.59 -24.52
CA ASP A 602 -29.15 34.80 -25.13
C ASP A 602 -29.22 34.66 -26.67
N ILE A 603 -30.26 35.21 -27.29
CA ILE A 603 -30.49 35.12 -28.75
C ILE A 603 -29.37 35.74 -29.59
N ASN A 604 -28.53 36.60 -29.00
CA ASN A 604 -27.35 37.18 -29.63
C ASN A 604 -26.04 36.67 -29.04
N ALA A 605 -26.05 35.52 -28.35
CA ALA A 605 -24.83 34.88 -27.87
C ALA A 605 -23.85 34.68 -29.04
N SER A 606 -22.60 35.04 -28.80
CA SER A 606 -21.49 34.85 -29.72
C SER A 606 -21.10 33.38 -29.83
N GLU A 607 -20.38 33.01 -30.91
CA GLU A 607 -19.82 31.66 -31.08
C GLU A 607 -19.05 31.21 -29.82
N ALA A 608 -18.25 32.09 -29.21
CA ALA A 608 -17.50 31.79 -28.00
C ALA A 608 -18.40 31.46 -26.80
N GLU A 609 -19.52 32.17 -26.62
CA GLU A 609 -20.47 31.90 -25.54
C GLU A 609 -21.24 30.59 -25.76
N ILE A 610 -21.59 30.29 -27.01
CA ILE A 610 -22.24 29.03 -27.38
C ILE A 610 -21.30 27.84 -27.15
N MET A 611 -20.02 27.97 -27.57
CA MET A 611 -19.03 26.91 -27.38
C MET A 611 -18.62 26.72 -25.91
N ALA A 612 -18.56 27.80 -25.12
CA ALA A 612 -18.33 27.69 -23.68
C ALA A 612 -19.45 26.89 -22.98
N PHE A 613 -20.71 27.09 -23.39
CA PHE A 613 -21.80 26.22 -22.94
C PHE A 613 -21.60 24.77 -23.41
N TRP A 614 -21.24 24.56 -24.68
CA TRP A 614 -21.02 23.23 -25.23
C TRP A 614 -19.98 22.43 -24.43
N GLU A 615 -18.87 23.07 -24.07
CA GLU A 615 -17.80 22.48 -23.27
C GLU A 615 -18.28 22.02 -21.88
N THR A 616 -19.27 22.70 -21.28
CA THR A 616 -19.86 22.28 -19.99
C THR A 616 -20.83 21.09 -20.11
N VAL A 617 -21.41 20.88 -21.29
CA VAL A 617 -22.34 19.78 -21.57
C VAL A 617 -21.59 18.54 -22.06
N GLY A 618 -20.43 18.75 -22.69
CA GLY A 618 -19.57 17.73 -23.28
C GLY A 618 -18.57 17.07 -22.33
N GLU A 619 -18.60 17.32 -21.01
CA GLU A 619 -17.88 16.51 -20.02
C GLU A 619 -18.72 15.30 -19.56
N PRO A 620 -18.42 14.06 -20.00
CA PRO A 620 -18.90 12.89 -19.28
C PRO A 620 -18.12 12.73 -17.98
N GLN A 621 -18.84 12.68 -16.85
CA GLN A 621 -18.32 12.04 -15.64
C GLN A 621 -17.97 10.58 -15.98
N SER A 622 -16.68 10.29 -16.03
CA SER A 622 -16.03 8.98 -16.28
C SER A 622 -16.25 8.36 -17.67
N ILE A 623 -15.16 8.15 -18.41
CA ILE A 623 -14.71 6.84 -18.96
C ILE A 623 -13.51 7.05 -19.89
N ASN A 624 -12.38 6.46 -19.48
CA ASN A 624 -11.36 5.94 -20.40
C ASN A 624 -12.00 4.90 -21.32
N ALA A 625 -12.25 5.23 -22.58
CA ALA A 625 -12.38 4.25 -23.65
C ALA A 625 -12.11 4.92 -25.00
N SER A 626 -11.00 4.51 -25.62
CA SER A 626 -10.71 4.66 -27.06
C SER A 626 -10.87 6.07 -27.64
N ARG A 627 -9.84 6.90 -27.48
CA ARG A 627 -9.59 7.96 -28.47
C ARG A 627 -9.43 7.30 -29.83
N GLY A 628 -10.25 7.75 -30.78
CA GLY A 628 -10.31 7.25 -32.14
C GLY A 628 -8.95 7.29 -32.82
N VAL A 629 -8.73 6.27 -33.67
CA VAL A 629 -7.74 6.17 -34.76
C VAL A 629 -6.68 7.27 -34.76
N ASN A 630 -5.53 6.99 -34.12
CA ASN A 630 -4.26 7.65 -34.37
C ASN A 630 -3.56 7.03 -35.59
#